data_AF-A0A4R9LWQ5-F1
#
_entry.id   AF-A0A4R9LWQ5-F1
#
_cell.length_a   1.000
_cell.length_b   1.000
_cell.length_c   1.000
_cell.angle_alpha   90.00
_cell.angle_beta   90.00
_cell.angle_gamma   90.00
#
_symmetry.space_group_name_H-M   'P 1'
#
loop_
_entity.id
_entity.type
_entity.pdbx_description
1 polymer ?
#
loop_
_entity_poly.entity_id
_entity_poly.type
_entity_poly.pdbx_seq_one_letter_code
_entity_poly.pdbx_strand_id
1 'polypeptide(L)' 'MTESTKARFYKEMTVGEAIAIHPEAGLVFSSYHLGGCSHCSINEVETIEQVCMGYGVEVETLIDSLNNLFAED' A
#
# COMPACT_ATOMS: atom_id res chain seq x y z
N MET A 1 -8.68 -25.70 8.21
CA MET A 1 -7.79 -24.83 7.41
C MET A 1 -8.70 -23.92 6.63
N THR A 2 -9.15 -22.82 7.25
CA THR A 2 -10.08 -21.90 6.61
C THR A 2 -9.29 -21.02 5.66
N GLU A 3 -9.52 -21.24 4.38
CA GLU A 3 -9.04 -20.42 3.29
C GLU A 3 -9.75 -19.07 3.39
N SER A 4 -9.19 -18.17 4.21
CA SER A 4 -9.58 -16.76 4.18
C SER A 4 -9.20 -16.24 2.82
N THR A 5 -10.21 -16.01 1.98
CA THR A 5 -10.15 -15.09 0.85
C THR A 5 -9.82 -13.71 1.41
N LYS A 6 -8.56 -13.51 1.81
CA LYS A 6 -8.03 -12.23 2.28
C LYS A 6 -8.25 -11.27 1.13
N ALA A 7 -8.95 -10.17 1.39
CA ALA A 7 -8.79 -8.99 0.56
C ALA A 7 -7.29 -8.72 0.52
N ARG A 8 -6.65 -8.95 -0.62
CA ARG A 8 -5.20 -8.80 -0.76
C ARG A 8 -4.91 -7.51 -1.48
N PHE A 9 -3.99 -6.72 -0.94
CA PHE A 9 -3.42 -5.62 -1.70
C PHE A 9 -2.59 -6.18 -2.86
N TYR A 10 -2.66 -5.53 -4.02
CA TYR A 10 -1.92 -5.91 -5.21
C TYR A 10 -1.33 -4.68 -5.89
N LYS A 11 -0.18 -4.87 -6.52
CA LYS A 11 0.68 -3.79 -7.05
C LYS A 11 0.04 -2.90 -8.12
N GLU A 12 -0.92 -3.44 -8.88
CA GLU A 12 -1.66 -2.71 -9.93
C GLU A 12 -2.75 -1.79 -9.36
N MET A 13 -3.10 -1.93 -8.07
CA MET A 13 -4.05 -1.02 -7.44
C MET A 13 -3.40 0.34 -7.19
N THR A 14 -4.22 1.38 -7.13
CA THR A 14 -3.72 2.72 -6.81
C THR A 14 -3.51 2.88 -5.32
N VAL A 15 -2.62 3.80 -4.96
CA VAL A 15 -2.39 4.16 -3.55
C VAL A 15 -3.71 4.64 -2.90
N GLY A 16 -4.52 5.41 -3.64
CA GLY A 16 -5.84 5.85 -3.16
C GLY A 16 -6.80 4.68 -2.89
N GLU A 17 -6.87 3.70 -3.79
CA GLU A 17 -7.69 2.50 -3.60
C GLU A 17 -7.23 1.71 -2.36
N ALA A 18 -5.92 1.55 -2.17
CA ALA A 18 -5.38 0.85 -1.01
C ALA A 18 -5.73 1.54 0.33
N ILE A 19 -5.59 2.87 0.38
CA ILE A 19 -5.96 3.67 1.57
C ILE A 19 -7.47 3.63 1.81
N ALA A 20 -8.28 3.63 0.75
CA ALA A 20 -9.73 3.52 0.83
C ALA A 20 -10.19 2.16 1.38
N ILE A 21 -9.44 1.08 1.08
CA ILE A 21 -9.70 -0.26 1.60
C ILE A 21 -9.32 -0.35 3.08
N HIS A 22 -8.16 0.17 3.48
CA HIS A 22 -7.71 0.13 4.86
C HIS A 22 -6.95 1.42 5.24
N PRO A 23 -7.41 2.17 6.26
CA PRO A 23 -6.76 3.43 6.64
C PRO A 23 -5.30 3.23 7.12
N GLU A 24 -5.00 2.05 7.67
CA GLU A 24 -3.65 1.70 8.10
C GLU A 24 -2.67 1.50 6.93
N ALA A 25 -3.17 1.23 5.71
CA ALA A 25 -2.34 1.22 4.51
C ALA A 25 -1.63 2.56 4.33
N GLY A 26 -2.32 3.68 4.61
CA GLY A 26 -1.74 5.02 4.62
C GLY A 26 -0.55 5.18 5.57
N LEU A 27 -0.59 4.51 6.73
CA LEU A 27 0.53 4.51 7.67
C LEU A 27 1.72 3.70 7.16
N VAL A 28 1.45 2.58 6.49
CA VAL A 28 2.49 1.80 5.81
C VAL A 28 3.16 2.66 4.74
N PHE A 29 2.41 3.25 3.81
CA PHE A 29 2.98 4.14 2.78
C PHE A 29 3.81 5.30 3.37
N SER A 30 3.36 5.88 4.47
CA SER A 30 4.08 6.94 5.19
C SER A 30 5.41 6.43 5.78
N SER A 31 5.43 5.22 6.30
CA SER A 31 6.64 4.56 6.81
C SER A 31 7.67 4.31 5.70
N TYR A 32 7.22 4.05 4.47
CA TYR A 32 8.07 3.88 3.29
C TYR A 32 8.40 5.21 2.57
N HIS A 33 7.99 6.36 3.13
CA HIS A 33 8.17 7.68 2.50
C HIS A 33 7.49 7.80 1.12
N LEU A 34 6.53 6.92 0.81
CA LEU A 34 5.79 6.89 -0.46
C LEU A 34 4.58 7.84 -0.43
N GLY A 35 4.36 8.51 0.71
CA GLY A 35 3.22 9.37 0.90
C GLY A 35 2.77 9.48 2.35
N GLY A 36 2.33 10.67 2.78
CA GLY A 36 1.78 10.86 4.13
C GLY A 36 2.04 12.25 4.72
N CYS A 37 2.83 13.07 4.04
CA CYS A 37 3.04 14.46 4.44
C CYS A 37 2.04 15.36 3.71
N SER A 38 1.41 16.29 4.45
CA SER A 38 0.45 17.29 3.93
C SER A 38 1.00 18.21 2.82
N HIS A 39 2.28 18.07 2.47
CA HIS A 39 3.00 18.85 1.47
C HIS A 39 3.62 17.99 0.35
N CYS A 40 3.55 16.67 0.46
CA CYS A 40 4.01 15.76 -0.58
C CYS A 40 2.78 15.37 -1.38
N SER A 41 2.71 15.76 -2.65
CA SER A 41 1.64 15.35 -3.56
C SER A 41 1.71 13.83 -3.76
N ILE A 42 1.11 13.07 -2.84
CA ILE A 42 0.78 11.67 -3.08
C ILE A 42 -0.06 11.67 -4.34
N ASN A 43 0.43 10.95 -5.34
CA ASN A 43 -0.33 10.74 -6.54
C ASN A 43 -1.23 9.53 -6.25
N GLU A 44 -2.36 9.77 -5.58
CA GLU A 44 -3.34 8.73 -5.20
C GLU A 44 -3.90 7.98 -6.42
N VAL A 45 -3.69 8.56 -7.60
CA VAL A 45 -3.99 8.02 -8.93
C VAL A 45 -2.90 7.10 -9.49
N GLU A 46 -1.66 7.15 -8.99
CA GLU A 46 -0.61 6.22 -9.41
C GLU A 46 -0.78 4.86 -8.74
N THR A 47 -0.37 3.82 -9.45
CA THR A 47 -0.35 2.47 -8.89
C THR A 47 0.73 2.33 -7.83
N ILE A 48 0.54 1.41 -6.89
CA ILE A 48 1.55 1.09 -5.88
C ILE A 48 2.88 0.74 -6.56
N GLU A 49 2.84 -0.03 -7.67
CA GLU A 49 4.03 -0.36 -8.46
C GLU A 49 4.73 0.89 -9.01
N GLN A 50 3.99 1.81 -9.62
CA GLN A 50 4.57 3.03 -10.19
C GLN A 50 5.20 3.93 -9.13
N VAL A 51 4.51 4.11 -8.00
CA VAL A 51 5.04 4.87 -6.87
C VAL A 51 6.29 4.21 -6.32
N CYS A 52 6.28 2.89 -6.10
CA CYS A 52 7.48 2.16 -5.69
C CYS A 52 8.65 2.32 -6.66
N MET A 53 8.40 2.19 -7.96
CA MET A 53 9.44 2.36 -9.00
C MET A 53 10.03 3.78 -9.01
N GLY A 54 9.20 4.82 -8.84
CA GLY A 54 9.66 6.21 -8.81
C GLY A 54 10.53 6.56 -7.61
N TYR A 55 10.29 5.91 -6.47
CA TYR A 55 11.01 6.14 -5.21
C TYR A 55 12.12 5.11 -4.94
N GLY A 56 12.26 4.09 -5.79
CA GLY A 56 13.22 3.00 -5.60
C GLY A 56 12.87 2.06 -4.44
N VAL A 57 11.59 1.96 -4.10
CA VAL A 57 11.08 1.03 -3.08
C VAL A 57 10.69 -0.29 -3.73
N GLU A 58 10.93 -1.40 -3.04
CA GLU A 58 10.56 -2.72 -3.52
C GLU A 58 9.06 -2.96 -3.32
N VAL A 59 8.33 -3.04 -4.43
CA VAL A 59 6.87 -3.21 -4.43
C VAL A 59 6.42 -4.48 -3.72
N GLU A 60 7.19 -5.57 -3.81
CA GLU A 60 6.85 -6.83 -3.17
C GLU A 60 6.88 -6.72 -1.64
N THR A 61 7.94 -6.09 -1.09
CA THR A 61 8.09 -5.84 0.35
C THR A 61 6.97 -4.95 0.88
N LEU A 62 6.57 -3.91 0.14
CA LEU A 62 5.46 -3.04 0.51
C LEU A 62 4.12 -3.78 0.51
N ILE A 63 3.85 -4.55 -0.55
CA ILE A 63 2.62 -5.35 -0.68
C ILE A 63 2.55 -6.40 0.42
N ASP A 64 3.66 -7.04 0.79
CA ASP A 64 3.71 -7.96 1.93
C ASP A 64 3.35 -7.25 3.25
N SER A 65 3.96 -6.09 3.50
CA SER A 65 3.67 -5.26 4.69
C SER A 65 2.18 -4.86 4.76
N LEU A 66 1.61 -4.47 3.62
CA LEU A 66 0.19 -4.13 3.50
C LEU A 66 -0.71 -5.35 3.73
N ASN A 67 -0.35 -6.51 3.17
CA ASN A 67 -1.10 -7.75 3.36
C ASN A 67 -0.99 -8.31 4.78
N ASN A 68 0.07 -7.96 5.51
CA ASN A 68 0.24 -8.31 6.91
C ASN A 68 -0.79 -7.60 7.81
N LEU A 69 -1.30 -6.43 7.40
CA LEU A 69 -2.39 -5.74 8.10
C LEU A 69 -3.67 -6.60 8.17
N PHE A 70 -3.91 -7.47 7.17
CA PHE A 70 -5.02 -8.43 7.16
C PHE A 70 -4.67 -9.78 7.79
N ALA A 71 -3.43 -9.97 8.25
CA ALA A 71 -2.97 -11.21 8.87
C ALA A 71 -3.06 -11.22 10.40
N GLU A 72 -3.17 -10.05 11.02
CA GLU A 72 -3.21 -9.89 12.48
C GLU A 72 -4.65 -9.78 13.03
N ASP A 73 -5.66 -10.23 12.27
CA ASP A 73 -7.05 -10.46 12.74
C ASP A 73 -7.38 -11.97 12.82
#